data_AF-A0A8H3BFB7-F1
#
_entry.id   AF-A0A8H3BFB7-F1
#
_cell.length_a   1.000
_cell.length_b   1.000
_cell.length_c   1.000
_cell.angle_alpha   90.00
_cell.angle_beta   90.00
_cell.angle_gamma   90.00
#
_symmetry.space_group_name_H-M   'P 1'
#
loop_
_entity.id
_entity.type
_entity.pdbx_description
1 polymer ?
#
loop_
_entity_poly.entity_id
_entity_poly.type
_entity_poly.pdbx_seq_one_letter_code
_entity_poly.pdbx_strand_id
1 'polypeptide(L)'
;MVIDTLGDIIGRSEAENAVLARAKGRPMILDNPQKESKSRLEKKSKAARRQEDKRRRRQNLQHGKERLTPKNTVKGLKYSTFVDVHKLWCGYMSELLNLPALASINEPLETYLSTHSIGMQTKLVKADFHGFKASKCPTLIGSSGVVIEETSNVFRIITTNDRVKVLPKQNSIFTFTVPLKNDQNGANPQLQFELYGNQFRYRAEDRASRKFKSKETIEL
;
A
#
# COMPACT_ATOMS: atom_id res chain seq x y z
N MET A 1 49.34 14.49 -52.81
CA MET A 1 49.79 13.64 -51.68
C MET A 1 50.72 14.41 -50.73
N VAL A 2 50.43 15.68 -50.42
CA VAL A 2 51.26 16.54 -49.51
C VAL A 2 50.40 17.37 -48.55
N ILE A 3 49.07 17.36 -48.72
CA ILE A 3 48.11 18.17 -47.96
C ILE A 3 47.60 17.43 -46.71
N ASP A 4 47.47 16.10 -46.76
CA ASP A 4 47.02 15.29 -45.62
C ASP A 4 48.08 15.20 -44.50
N THR A 5 49.36 15.34 -44.82
CA THR A 5 50.44 15.28 -43.83
C THR A 5 50.54 16.53 -42.96
N LEU A 6 50.12 17.71 -43.46
CA LEU A 6 50.16 18.94 -42.66
C LEU A 6 49.04 18.97 -41.60
N GLY A 7 47.85 18.47 -41.92
CA GLY A 7 46.71 18.42 -41.00
C GLY A 7 46.97 17.53 -39.78
N ASP A 8 47.60 16.36 -39.99
CA ASP A 8 47.96 15.44 -38.92
C ASP A 8 49.08 15.97 -38.01
N ILE A 9 50.02 16.74 -38.56
CA ILE A 9 51.11 17.37 -37.79
C ILE A 9 50.55 18.51 -36.92
N ILE A 10 49.64 19.32 -37.47
CA ILE A 10 48.98 20.41 -36.72
C ILE A 10 48.12 19.83 -35.58
N GLY A 11 47.32 18.80 -35.86
CA GLY A 11 46.47 18.15 -34.86
C GLY A 11 47.26 17.45 -33.73
N ARG A 12 48.43 16.87 -34.03
CA ARG A 12 49.35 16.35 -33.00
C ARG A 12 49.92 17.46 -32.12
N SER A 13 50.35 18.57 -32.71
CA SER A 13 50.92 19.69 -31.94
C SER A 13 49.90 20.31 -30.98
N GLU A 14 48.64 20.39 -31.39
CA GLU A 14 47.55 20.94 -30.57
C GLU A 14 47.19 20.00 -29.41
N ALA A 15 47.18 18.69 -29.66
CA ALA A 15 46.99 17.68 -28.62
C ALA A 15 48.14 17.68 -27.58
N GLU A 16 49.39 17.82 -28.03
CA GLU A 16 50.56 17.91 -27.14
C GLU A 16 50.50 19.17 -26.27
N ASN A 17 50.16 20.31 -26.86
CA ASN A 17 50.00 21.57 -26.13
C ASN A 17 48.84 21.52 -25.12
N ALA A 18 47.73 20.85 -25.46
CA ALA A 18 46.61 20.65 -24.53
C ALA A 18 46.96 19.74 -23.34
N VAL A 19 47.79 18.71 -23.57
CA VAL A 19 48.29 17.84 -22.49
C VAL A 19 49.28 18.59 -21.60
N LEU A 20 50.21 19.34 -22.18
CA LEU A 20 51.18 20.16 -21.43
C LEU A 20 50.51 21.28 -20.63
N ALA A 21 49.47 21.91 -21.17
CA ALA A 21 48.67 22.90 -20.45
C ALA A 21 47.92 22.28 -19.25
N ARG A 22 47.45 21.03 -19.37
CA ARG A 22 46.81 20.28 -18.27
C ARG A 22 47.82 19.79 -17.22
N ALA A 23 49.07 19.56 -17.61
CA ALA A 23 50.14 19.07 -16.73
C ALA A 23 50.83 20.20 -15.94
N LYS A 24 50.84 21.45 -16.44
CA LYS A 24 51.42 22.60 -15.73
C LYS A 24 50.67 22.87 -14.42
N GLY A 25 51.35 22.70 -13.29
CA GLY A 25 50.90 23.10 -11.95
C GLY A 25 50.11 22.05 -11.16
N ARG A 26 49.88 20.85 -11.72
CA ARG A 26 49.28 19.73 -10.98
C ARG A 26 50.35 18.67 -10.72
N PRO A 27 50.63 18.29 -9.46
CA PRO A 27 51.54 17.18 -9.18
C PRO A 27 50.95 15.92 -9.81
N MET A 28 51.61 15.40 -10.84
CA MET A 28 51.27 14.13 -11.45
C MET A 28 51.77 13.01 -10.53
N ILE A 29 50.85 12.34 -9.85
CA ILE A 29 51.15 11.07 -9.19
C ILE A 29 51.40 10.05 -10.29
N LEU A 30 52.68 9.71 -10.50
CA LEU A 30 53.16 8.68 -11.42
C LEU A 30 52.96 7.25 -10.87
N ASP A 31 52.33 7.14 -9.70
CA ASP A 31 52.04 5.86 -9.10
C ASP A 31 50.84 5.25 -9.83
N ASN A 32 51.01 4.03 -10.34
CA ASN A 32 49.93 3.29 -10.98
C ASN A 32 48.85 3.05 -9.90
N PRO A 33 47.69 3.74 -9.93
CA PRO A 33 46.70 3.56 -8.88
C PRO A 33 46.32 2.09 -8.91
N GLN A 34 46.62 1.37 -7.82
CA GLN A 34 46.37 -0.06 -7.71
C GLN A 34 44.87 -0.28 -7.88
N LYS A 35 44.46 -0.51 -9.14
CA LYS A 35 43.08 -0.67 -9.52
C LYS A 35 42.59 -1.89 -8.78
N GLU A 36 41.70 -1.67 -7.80
CA GLU A 36 41.19 -2.78 -7.01
C GLU A 36 40.63 -3.83 -7.97
N SER A 37 41.06 -5.08 -7.79
CA SER A 37 40.58 -6.18 -8.62
C SER A 37 39.05 -6.18 -8.67
N LYS A 38 38.47 -6.55 -9.83
CA LYS A 38 37.01 -6.69 -9.99
C LYS A 38 36.39 -7.53 -8.86
N SER A 39 37.11 -8.56 -8.40
CA SER A 39 36.72 -9.40 -7.27
C SER A 39 36.58 -8.63 -5.94
N ARG A 40 37.50 -7.71 -5.63
CA ARG A 40 37.41 -6.87 -4.42
C ARG A 40 36.24 -5.90 -4.49
N LEU A 41 36.01 -5.28 -5.64
CA LEU A 41 34.88 -4.36 -5.84
C LEU A 41 33.53 -5.09 -5.69
N GLU A 42 33.41 -6.30 -6.25
CA GLU A 42 32.22 -7.14 -6.06
C GLU A 42 32.02 -7.59 -4.61
N LYS A 43 33.10 -7.91 -3.89
CA LYS A 43 33.00 -8.26 -2.46
C LYS A 43 32.54 -7.06 -1.63
N LYS A 44 33.06 -5.85 -1.91
CA LYS A 44 32.62 -4.61 -1.26
C LYS A 44 31.16 -4.28 -1.57
N SER A 45 30.72 -4.39 -2.82
CA SER A 45 29.31 -4.14 -3.18
C SER A 45 28.35 -5.16 -2.55
N LYS A 46 28.73 -6.45 -2.50
CA LYS A 46 27.97 -7.49 -1.78
C LYS A 46 27.94 -7.21 -0.27
N ALA A 47 29.04 -6.75 0.33
CA ALA A 47 29.08 -6.39 1.74
C ALA A 47 28.21 -5.15 2.05
N ALA A 48 28.26 -4.12 1.22
CA ALA A 48 27.41 -2.93 1.33
C ALA A 48 25.92 -3.29 1.20
N ARG A 49 25.56 -4.13 0.23
CA ARG A 49 24.18 -4.64 0.09
C ARG A 49 23.73 -5.43 1.32
N ARG A 50 24.60 -6.28 1.89
CA ARG A 50 24.31 -7.01 3.14
C ARG A 50 24.16 -6.08 4.34
N GLN A 51 24.97 -5.03 4.44
CA GLN A 51 24.85 -4.02 5.51
C GLN A 51 23.54 -3.23 5.37
N GLU A 52 23.18 -2.83 4.15
CA GLU A 52 21.92 -2.14 3.88
C GLU A 52 20.71 -3.02 4.16
N ASP A 53 20.73 -4.31 3.76
CA ASP A 53 19.69 -5.26 4.13
C ASP A 53 19.61 -5.47 5.65
N LYS A 54 20.74 -5.52 6.37
CA LYS A 54 20.75 -5.57 7.83
C LYS A 54 20.19 -4.28 8.46
N ARG A 55 20.50 -3.11 7.89
CA ARG A 55 19.97 -1.80 8.33
C ARG A 55 18.46 -1.75 8.10
N ARG A 56 17.98 -2.16 6.93
CA ARG A 56 16.55 -2.27 6.60
C ARG A 56 15.84 -3.27 7.51
N ARG A 57 16.46 -4.41 7.81
CA ARG A 57 15.93 -5.37 8.81
C ARG A 57 15.87 -4.74 10.19
N ARG A 58 16.92 -4.05 10.67
CA ARG A 58 16.92 -3.37 11.97
C ARG A 58 15.86 -2.26 12.05
N GLN A 59 15.73 -1.43 11.01
CA GLN A 59 14.65 -0.44 10.92
C GLN A 59 13.28 -1.13 10.90
N ASN A 60 13.12 -2.22 10.15
CA ASN A 60 11.89 -3.02 10.14
C ASN A 60 11.66 -3.80 11.43
N LEU A 61 12.66 -4.05 12.27
CA LEU A 61 12.51 -4.64 13.61
C LEU A 61 12.16 -3.55 14.64
N GLN A 62 12.65 -2.32 14.43
CA GLN A 62 12.35 -1.17 15.27
C GLN A 62 10.95 -0.62 14.98
N HIS A 63 10.54 -0.59 13.69
CA HIS A 63 9.18 -0.28 13.23
C HIS A 63 8.27 -1.50 13.17
N GLY A 64 8.80 -2.73 13.13
CA GLY A 64 8.05 -3.99 13.19
C GLY A 64 7.77 -4.46 14.60
N LYS A 65 8.08 -3.62 15.60
CA LYS A 65 7.33 -3.57 16.86
C LYS A 65 5.96 -2.91 16.69
N GLU A 66 5.38 -2.99 15.50
CA GLU A 66 3.96 -2.79 15.24
C GLU A 66 3.16 -3.95 15.84
N ARG A 67 3.30 -4.10 17.16
CA ARG A 67 2.33 -4.83 17.94
C ARG A 67 1.06 -4.01 17.76
N LEU A 68 0.01 -4.65 17.24
CA LEU A 68 -1.34 -4.20 17.47
C LEU A 68 -1.43 -3.57 18.86
N THR A 69 -2.16 -2.45 19.00
CA THR A 69 -2.24 -1.69 20.26
C THR A 69 -2.21 -2.62 21.50
N PRO A 70 -1.30 -2.42 22.47
CA PRO A 70 -1.10 -3.39 23.54
C PRO A 70 -2.42 -3.79 24.18
N LYS A 71 -2.60 -5.09 24.48
CA LYS A 71 -3.87 -5.60 25.03
C LYS A 71 -4.39 -4.81 26.23
N ASN A 72 -3.50 -4.16 26.99
CA ASN A 72 -3.85 -3.31 28.12
C ASN A 72 -4.54 -1.99 27.72
N THR A 73 -4.18 -1.41 26.57
CA THR A 73 -4.80 -0.17 26.04
C THR A 73 -6.21 -0.42 25.52
N VAL A 74 -6.48 -1.64 25.03
CA VAL A 74 -7.80 -2.05 24.52
C VAL A 74 -8.68 -2.71 25.58
N LYS A 75 -8.25 -2.77 26.85
CA LYS A 75 -9.09 -3.23 27.96
C LYS A 75 -10.11 -2.13 28.30
N GLY A 76 -11.39 -2.50 28.36
CA GLY A 76 -12.48 -1.60 28.76
C GLY A 76 -13.13 -0.80 27.62
N LEU A 77 -12.79 -1.08 26.36
CA LEU A 77 -13.51 -0.52 25.21
C LEU A 77 -14.92 -1.08 25.15
N LYS A 78 -15.92 -0.19 25.05
CA LYS A 78 -17.33 -0.55 24.89
C LYS A 78 -17.74 -0.52 23.43
N TYR A 79 -18.53 -1.49 23.00
CA TYR A 79 -19.08 -1.60 21.67
C TYR A 79 -19.94 -0.39 21.32
N SER A 80 -20.68 0.17 22.29
CA SER A 80 -21.57 1.32 22.10
C SER A 80 -20.86 2.53 21.47
N THR A 81 -19.62 2.84 21.89
CA THR A 81 -18.85 3.96 21.34
C THR A 81 -18.51 3.75 19.86
N PHE A 82 -18.25 2.51 19.46
CA PHE A 82 -17.91 2.17 18.07
C PHE A 82 -19.14 2.10 17.14
N VAL A 83 -20.35 2.03 17.68
CA VAL A 83 -21.58 2.12 16.88
C VAL A 83 -21.68 3.49 16.21
N ASP A 84 -21.33 4.57 16.91
CA ASP A 84 -21.38 5.92 16.34
C ASP A 84 -20.29 6.14 15.29
N VAL A 85 -19.09 5.58 15.53
CA VAL A 85 -18.02 5.53 14.52
C VAL A 85 -18.48 4.78 13.27
N HIS A 86 -19.21 3.68 13.44
CA HIS A 86 -19.77 2.93 12.31
C HIS A 86 -20.80 3.74 11.52
N LYS A 87 -21.66 4.52 12.19
CA LYS A 87 -22.60 5.43 11.50
C LYS A 87 -21.87 6.47 10.66
N LEU A 88 -20.80 7.07 11.20
CA LEU A 88 -19.97 8.02 10.47
C LEU A 88 -19.32 7.36 9.25
N TRP A 89 -18.80 6.14 9.41
CA TRP A 89 -18.21 5.36 8.34
C TRP A 89 -19.23 5.02 7.24
N CYS A 90 -20.48 4.69 7.59
CA CYS A 90 -21.56 4.50 6.62
C CYS A 90 -21.85 5.78 5.82
N GLY A 91 -21.83 6.94 6.48
CA GLY A 91 -21.94 8.24 5.82
C GLY A 91 -20.81 8.47 4.82
N TYR A 92 -19.56 8.30 5.26
CA TYR A 92 -18.37 8.38 4.40
C TYR A 92 -18.46 7.45 3.18
N MET A 93 -18.82 6.17 3.38
CA MET A 93 -18.94 5.21 2.27
C MET A 93 -20.07 5.56 1.32
N SER A 94 -21.19 6.08 1.83
CA SER A 94 -22.31 6.50 0.97
C SER A 94 -21.90 7.65 0.04
N GLU A 95 -21.11 8.61 0.54
CA GLU A 95 -20.60 9.73 -0.25
C GLU A 95 -19.50 9.29 -1.23
N LEU A 96 -18.54 8.47 -0.76
CA LEU A 96 -17.46 7.95 -1.59
C LEU A 96 -17.98 7.21 -2.83
N LEU A 97 -18.99 6.35 -2.61
CA LEU A 97 -19.63 5.55 -3.64
C LEU A 97 -20.73 6.30 -4.39
N ASN A 98 -21.04 7.53 -3.99
CA ASN A 98 -22.10 8.37 -4.57
C ASN A 98 -23.49 7.70 -4.56
N LEU A 99 -23.80 6.94 -3.51
CA LEU A 99 -25.06 6.20 -3.34
C LEU A 99 -26.30 7.10 -3.23
N PRO A 100 -26.25 8.33 -2.66
CA PRO A 100 -27.42 9.21 -2.63
C PRO A 100 -27.90 9.62 -4.02
N ALA A 101 -26.99 9.83 -4.98
CA ALA A 101 -27.36 10.11 -6.37
C ALA A 101 -27.98 8.88 -7.05
N LEU A 102 -27.62 7.68 -6.61
CA LEU A 102 -28.23 6.43 -7.08
C LEU A 102 -29.68 6.31 -6.63
N ALA A 103 -29.99 6.68 -5.39
CA ALA A 103 -31.36 6.64 -4.85
C ALA A 103 -32.32 7.57 -5.61
N SER A 104 -31.82 8.59 -6.31
CA SER A 104 -32.63 9.50 -7.14
C SER A 104 -32.82 9.06 -8.60
N ILE A 105 -32.07 8.04 -9.07
CA ILE A 105 -32.18 7.55 -10.45
C ILE A 105 -33.14 6.36 -10.44
N ASN A 106 -34.24 6.44 -11.19
CA ASN A 106 -35.25 5.39 -11.33
C ASN A 106 -34.79 4.14 -12.12
N GLU A 107 -33.48 3.95 -12.29
CA GLU A 107 -32.91 2.82 -13.04
C GLU A 107 -32.77 1.59 -12.14
N PRO A 108 -32.88 0.36 -12.71
CA PRO A 108 -32.62 -0.86 -11.97
C PRO A 108 -31.22 -0.84 -11.36
N LEU A 109 -31.13 -1.14 -10.05
CA LEU A 109 -29.87 -1.17 -9.29
C LEU A 109 -28.79 -2.03 -9.97
N GLU A 110 -29.18 -3.13 -10.62
CA GLU A 110 -28.29 -4.04 -11.34
C GLU A 110 -27.55 -3.36 -12.51
N THR A 111 -28.26 -2.57 -13.32
CA THR A 111 -27.71 -1.84 -14.48
C THR A 111 -26.71 -0.77 -14.03
N TYR A 112 -26.99 -0.12 -12.89
CA TYR A 112 -26.05 0.84 -12.32
C TYR A 112 -24.77 0.14 -11.85
N LEU A 113 -24.92 -0.95 -11.09
CA LEU A 113 -23.80 -1.69 -10.52
C LEU A 113 -22.91 -2.25 -11.62
N SER A 114 -23.45 -2.79 -12.72
CA SER A 114 -22.64 -3.27 -13.84
C SER A 114 -21.80 -2.15 -14.45
N THR A 115 -22.40 -0.99 -14.67
CA THR A 115 -21.76 0.17 -15.33
C THR A 115 -20.70 0.83 -14.44
N HIS A 116 -20.93 0.92 -13.12
CA HIS A 116 -20.07 1.64 -12.19
C HIS A 116 -19.17 0.74 -11.34
N SER A 117 -19.29 -0.59 -11.46
CA SER A 117 -18.56 -1.61 -10.69
C SER A 117 -17.06 -1.33 -10.58
N ILE A 118 -16.39 -1.06 -11.71
CA ILE A 118 -14.94 -0.82 -11.78
C ILE A 118 -14.58 0.46 -11.02
N GLY A 119 -15.33 1.55 -11.24
CA GLY A 119 -15.12 2.81 -10.55
C GLY A 119 -15.30 2.68 -9.04
N MET A 120 -16.34 1.96 -8.60
CA MET A 120 -16.57 1.67 -7.18
C MET A 120 -15.46 0.81 -6.59
N GLN A 121 -15.01 -0.23 -7.30
CA GLN A 121 -13.94 -1.11 -6.83
C GLN A 121 -12.63 -0.35 -6.63
N THR A 122 -12.24 0.54 -7.56
CA THR A 122 -11.00 1.33 -7.40
C THR A 122 -11.05 2.28 -6.21
N LYS A 123 -12.23 2.85 -5.91
CA LYS A 123 -12.45 3.67 -4.71
C LYS A 123 -12.39 2.82 -3.44
N LEU A 124 -13.10 1.70 -3.40
CA LEU A 124 -13.13 0.77 -2.26
C LEU A 124 -11.73 0.25 -1.92
N VAL A 125 -10.94 -0.09 -2.93
CA VAL A 125 -9.58 -0.57 -2.73
C VAL A 125 -8.70 0.46 -2.03
N LYS A 126 -8.96 1.77 -2.19
CA LYS A 126 -8.21 2.84 -1.51
C LYS A 126 -8.88 3.41 -0.26
N ALA A 127 -10.15 3.07 -0.03
CA ALA A 127 -10.98 3.63 1.03
C ALA A 127 -10.50 3.25 2.43
N ASP A 128 -10.90 4.02 3.43
CA ASP A 128 -10.61 3.65 4.82
C ASP A 128 -11.60 2.60 5.36
N PHE A 129 -11.09 1.60 6.06
CA PHE A 129 -11.84 0.53 6.74
C PHE A 129 -11.65 0.58 8.27
N HIS A 130 -11.42 1.75 8.86
CA HIS A 130 -11.62 1.95 10.30
C HIS A 130 -13.11 2.21 10.57
N GLY A 131 -13.73 1.45 11.48
CA GLY A 131 -15.15 1.60 11.80
C GLY A 131 -16.13 0.80 10.94
N PHE A 132 -15.67 -0.01 9.98
CA PHE A 132 -16.57 -0.90 9.26
C PHE A 132 -17.02 -2.08 10.12
N LYS A 133 -18.25 -2.53 9.92
CA LYS A 133 -18.76 -3.75 10.57
C LYS A 133 -18.35 -4.96 9.72
N ALA A 134 -17.35 -5.69 10.19
CA ALA A 134 -16.85 -6.90 9.54
C ALA A 134 -17.62 -8.12 10.03
N SER A 135 -18.09 -8.96 9.10
CA SER A 135 -18.50 -10.34 9.36
C SER A 135 -17.62 -11.29 8.55
N LYS A 136 -17.19 -12.41 9.14
CA LYS A 136 -16.36 -13.42 8.48
C LYS A 136 -17.14 -14.71 8.25
N CYS A 137 -17.04 -15.28 7.06
CA CYS A 137 -17.44 -16.66 6.73
C CYS A 137 -16.17 -17.42 6.24
N PRO A 138 -15.89 -18.71 6.55
CA PRO A 138 -16.72 -19.76 7.17
C PRO A 138 -16.14 -20.48 8.43
N THR A 139 -14.93 -20.17 8.93
CA THR A 139 -14.33 -20.90 10.09
C THR A 139 -14.53 -20.24 11.47
N LEU A 140 -15.05 -19.01 11.50
CA LEU A 140 -15.36 -18.22 12.70
C LEU A 140 -16.80 -17.67 12.62
N ILE A 141 -17.73 -18.56 12.25
CA ILE A 141 -19.16 -18.28 12.10
C ILE A 141 -19.64 -17.52 13.35
N GLY A 142 -20.19 -16.32 13.14
CA GLY A 142 -20.74 -15.47 14.21
C GLY A 142 -19.78 -14.46 14.84
N SER A 143 -18.53 -14.35 14.39
CA SER A 143 -17.66 -13.24 14.81
C SER A 143 -17.92 -12.00 13.94
N SER A 144 -19.00 -11.29 14.25
CA SER A 144 -19.26 -9.95 13.70
C SER A 144 -18.82 -8.87 14.69
N GLY A 145 -18.37 -7.74 14.16
CA GLY A 145 -17.93 -6.63 15.00
C GLY A 145 -17.46 -5.42 14.20
N VAL A 146 -17.27 -4.31 14.91
CA VAL A 146 -16.74 -3.07 14.31
C VAL A 146 -15.22 -3.12 14.34
N VAL A 147 -14.57 -2.78 13.23
CA VAL A 147 -13.10 -2.74 13.14
C VAL A 147 -12.56 -1.51 13.86
N ILE A 148 -11.66 -1.74 14.81
CA ILE A 148 -10.97 -0.71 15.59
C ILE A 148 -9.66 -0.32 14.91
N GLU A 149 -8.89 -1.33 14.48
CA GLU A 149 -7.52 -1.14 13.98
C GLU A 149 -7.31 -2.05 12.76
N GLU A 150 -6.93 -1.44 11.63
CA GLU A 150 -6.48 -2.14 10.43
C GLU A 150 -4.94 -2.23 10.42
N THR A 151 -4.41 -3.45 10.44
CA THR A 151 -2.98 -3.70 10.21
C THR A 151 -2.77 -4.38 8.87
N SER A 152 -1.51 -4.59 8.49
CA SER A 152 -1.16 -5.26 7.22
C SER A 152 -1.75 -6.66 7.09
N ASN A 153 -1.82 -7.47 8.15
CA ASN A 153 -2.25 -8.87 8.05
C ASN A 153 -3.50 -9.21 8.83
N VAL A 154 -3.94 -8.34 9.75
CA VAL A 154 -5.07 -8.63 10.63
C VAL A 154 -5.96 -7.41 10.81
N PHE A 155 -7.25 -7.67 11.04
CA PHE A 155 -8.21 -6.69 11.54
C PHE A 155 -8.44 -6.94 13.03
N ARG A 156 -8.42 -5.88 13.82
CA ARG A 156 -8.88 -5.95 15.20
C ARG A 156 -10.30 -5.44 15.29
N ILE A 157 -11.19 -6.27 15.79
CA ILE A 157 -12.62 -5.97 15.85
C ILE A 157 -13.12 -5.97 17.30
N ILE A 158 -14.14 -5.17 17.59
CA ILE A 158 -14.92 -5.27 18.81
C ILE A 158 -16.25 -5.95 18.52
N THR A 159 -16.53 -7.01 19.26
CA THR A 159 -17.80 -7.74 19.19
C THR A 159 -18.86 -7.07 20.05
N THR A 160 -20.13 -7.43 19.86
CA THR A 160 -21.26 -6.96 20.69
C THR A 160 -21.12 -7.30 22.17
N ASN A 161 -20.26 -8.27 22.51
CA ASN A 161 -19.99 -8.68 23.89
C ASN A 161 -18.84 -7.87 24.53
N ASP A 162 -18.50 -6.69 23.99
CA ASP A 162 -17.38 -5.84 24.40
C ASP A 162 -16.01 -6.55 24.41
N ARG A 163 -15.89 -7.63 23.62
CA ARG A 163 -14.65 -8.39 23.48
C ARG A 163 -13.95 -8.02 22.19
N VAL A 164 -12.66 -7.73 22.32
CA VAL A 164 -11.78 -7.46 21.19
C VAL A 164 -11.25 -8.78 20.63
N LYS A 165 -11.50 -9.02 19.34
CA LYS A 165 -11.00 -10.17 18.58
C LYS A 165 -10.02 -9.71 17.50
N VAL A 166 -9.08 -10.56 17.14
CA VAL A 166 -8.15 -10.32 16.03
C VAL A 166 -8.49 -11.31 14.92
N LEU A 167 -8.88 -10.78 13.76
CA LEU A 167 -9.23 -11.56 12.58
C LEU A 167 -8.08 -11.51 11.56
N PRO A 168 -7.50 -12.66 11.19
CA PRO A 168 -6.51 -12.70 10.12
C PRO A 168 -7.16 -12.40 8.77
N LYS A 169 -6.49 -11.60 7.94
CA LYS A 169 -6.89 -11.28 6.56
C LYS A 169 -6.55 -12.40 5.58
N GLN A 170 -5.53 -13.21 5.89
CA GLN A 170 -5.13 -14.32 5.05
C GLN A 170 -6.28 -15.34 4.92
N ASN A 171 -6.54 -15.76 3.68
CA ASN A 171 -7.54 -16.76 3.31
C ASN A 171 -8.90 -16.53 3.98
N SER A 172 -9.34 -15.27 3.94
CA SER A 172 -10.52 -14.80 4.66
C SER A 172 -11.32 -13.87 3.77
N ILE A 173 -12.63 -14.07 3.76
CA ILE A 173 -13.59 -13.18 3.13
C ILE A 173 -14.32 -12.44 4.25
N PHE A 174 -14.39 -11.12 4.13
CA PHE A 174 -15.18 -10.28 5.03
C PHE A 174 -16.35 -9.71 4.26
N THR A 175 -17.50 -9.64 4.89
CA THR A 175 -18.68 -8.98 4.34
C THR A 175 -19.04 -7.78 5.18
N PHE A 176 -19.50 -6.73 4.51
CA PHE A 176 -20.03 -5.53 5.15
C PHE A 176 -21.23 -5.01 4.38
N THR A 177 -22.12 -4.31 5.09
CA THR A 177 -23.31 -3.70 4.51
C THR A 177 -23.25 -2.19 4.67
N VAL A 178 -23.67 -1.48 3.62
CA VAL A 178 -23.83 -0.03 3.61
C VAL A 178 -25.31 0.28 3.39
N PRO A 179 -25.96 1.02 4.29
CA PRO A 179 -27.35 1.40 4.10
C PRO A 179 -27.49 2.37 2.93
N LEU A 180 -28.50 2.15 2.08
CA LEU A 180 -28.93 3.13 1.08
C LEU A 180 -29.90 4.09 1.77
N LYS A 181 -29.77 5.40 1.53
CA LYS A 181 -30.70 6.38 2.09
C LYS A 181 -32.08 6.12 1.50
N ASN A 182 -33.06 5.95 2.38
CA ASN A 182 -34.41 5.51 2.03
C ASN A 182 -35.14 6.47 1.09
N ASP A 183 -35.81 5.86 0.13
CA ASP A 183 -37.04 6.34 -0.45
C ASP A 183 -38.21 6.11 0.53
N GLN A 184 -39.27 6.90 0.45
CA GLN A 184 -40.32 7.11 1.49
C GLN A 184 -41.17 5.87 1.90
N ASN A 185 -40.82 4.65 1.46
CA ASN A 185 -41.66 3.44 1.53
C ASN A 185 -41.29 2.42 2.64
N GLY A 186 -40.47 2.77 3.62
CA GLY A 186 -40.20 1.92 4.81
C GLY A 186 -39.35 0.65 4.55
N ALA A 187 -38.99 0.36 3.30
CA ALA A 187 -37.91 -0.58 3.00
C ALA A 187 -36.58 0.08 3.35
N ASN A 188 -35.70 -0.64 4.07
CA ASN A 188 -34.33 -0.21 4.35
C ASN A 188 -33.36 -0.96 3.41
N PRO A 189 -33.26 -0.58 2.12
CA PRO A 189 -32.34 -1.24 1.21
C PRO A 189 -30.90 -1.10 1.71
N GLN A 190 -30.14 -2.19 1.64
CA GLN A 190 -28.72 -2.22 2.03
C GLN A 190 -27.93 -2.83 0.89
N LEU A 191 -26.78 -2.23 0.59
CA LEU A 191 -25.82 -2.76 -0.37
C LEU A 191 -24.77 -3.57 0.38
N GLN A 192 -24.65 -4.85 0.04
CA GLN A 192 -23.65 -5.73 0.62
C GLN A 192 -22.42 -5.80 -0.27
N PHE A 193 -21.25 -5.74 0.35
CA PHE A 193 -19.96 -5.88 -0.31
C PHE A 193 -19.17 -7.02 0.30
N GLU A 194 -18.41 -7.70 -0.56
CA GLU A 194 -17.46 -8.74 -0.17
C GLU A 194 -16.03 -8.26 -0.34
N LEU A 195 -15.22 -8.53 0.68
CA LEU A 195 -13.85 -8.10 0.80
C LEU A 195 -12.94 -9.30 0.92
N TYR A 196 -12.12 -9.52 -0.11
CA TYR A 196 -11.12 -10.57 -0.12
C TYR A 196 -9.89 -10.14 0.66
N GLY A 197 -9.71 -10.71 1.85
CA GLY A 197 -8.65 -10.34 2.78
C GLY A 197 -7.24 -10.50 2.21
N ASN A 198 -7.02 -11.48 1.32
CA ASN A 198 -5.72 -11.69 0.64
C ASN A 198 -5.28 -10.47 -0.18
N GLN A 199 -6.23 -9.74 -0.80
CA GLN A 199 -5.94 -8.53 -1.56
C GLN A 199 -5.70 -7.30 -0.67
N PHE A 200 -6.15 -7.38 0.58
CA PHE A 200 -6.09 -6.31 1.58
C PHE A 200 -4.93 -6.48 2.57
N ARG A 201 -3.92 -7.27 2.21
CA ARG A 201 -2.72 -7.50 3.03
C ARG A 201 -1.72 -6.34 3.02
N TYR A 202 -2.23 -5.12 3.21
CA TYR A 202 -1.49 -3.86 3.26
C TYR A 202 -2.02 -3.02 4.42
N ARG A 203 -1.22 -2.06 4.89
CA ARG A 203 -1.72 -1.04 5.83
C ARG A 203 -2.65 -0.08 5.09
N ALA A 204 -3.56 0.57 5.82
CA ALA A 204 -4.46 1.56 5.23
C ALA A 204 -3.68 2.70 4.52
N GLU A 205 -2.62 3.20 5.15
CA GLU A 205 -1.75 4.25 4.61
C GLU A 205 -1.05 3.82 3.30
N ASP A 206 -0.46 2.62 3.31
CA ASP A 206 0.20 2.06 2.14
C ASP A 206 -0.78 1.83 0.99
N ARG A 207 -2.02 1.46 1.32
CA ARG A 207 -3.08 1.16 0.36
C ARG A 207 -3.56 2.40 -0.39
N ALA A 208 -3.68 3.55 0.28
CA ALA A 208 -4.09 4.79 -0.35
C ALA A 208 -3.15 5.23 -1.49
N SER A 209 -1.83 5.05 -1.31
CA SER A 209 -0.81 5.45 -2.30
C SER A 209 -0.47 4.37 -3.34
N ARG A 210 -0.92 3.13 -3.12
CA ARG A 210 -0.56 1.99 -3.97
C ARG A 210 -1.33 1.97 -5.29
N LYS A 211 -0.61 1.64 -6.36
CA LYS A 211 -1.20 1.29 -7.66
C LYS A 211 -1.57 -0.19 -7.66
N PHE A 212 -2.86 -0.49 -7.59
CA PHE A 212 -3.38 -1.86 -7.67
C PHE A 212 -3.43 -2.30 -9.13
N LYS A 213 -2.99 -3.54 -9.38
CA LYS A 213 -3.09 -4.20 -10.69
C LYS A 213 -4.19 -5.24 -10.61
N SER A 214 -4.97 -5.37 -11.69
CA SER A 214 -5.94 -6.45 -11.82
C SER A 214 -5.22 -7.81 -11.76
N LYS A 215 -5.84 -8.76 -11.06
CA LYS A 215 -5.46 -10.17 -11.07
C LYS A 215 -6.66 -10.95 -11.57
N GLU A 216 -6.44 -11.89 -12.48
CA GLU A 216 -7.50 -12.73 -13.05
C GLU A 216 -8.03 -13.75 -12.05
N THR A 217 -7.21 -14.17 -11.09
CA THR A 217 -7.58 -15.20 -10.10
C THR A 217 -7.64 -14.64 -8.69
N ILE A 218 -8.70 -15.02 -7.97
CA ILE A 218 -8.88 -14.74 -6.54
C ILE A 218 -8.36 -15.95 -5.77
N GLU A 219 -7.26 -15.79 -5.05
CA GLU A 219 -6.77 -16.81 -4.11
C GLU A 219 -7.59 -16.75 -2.83
N LEU A 220 -8.27 -17.85 -2.49
CA LEU A 220 -9.08 -18.02 -1.28
C LEU A 220 -8.31 -18.69 -0.15
#